data_AF-A0A374I611-F1
#
_entry.id   AF-A0A374I611-F1
#
_cell.length_a   1.000
_cell.length_b   1.000
_cell.length_c   1.000
_cell.angle_alpha   90.00
_cell.angle_beta   90.00
_cell.angle_gamma   90.00
#
_symmetry.space_group_name_H-M   'P 1'
#
loop_
_entity.id
_entity.type
_entity.pdbx_description
1 polymer ?
#
loop_
_entity_poly.entity_id
_entity_poly.type
_entity_poly.pdbx_seq_one_letter_code
_entity_poly.pdbx_strand_id
1 'polypeptide(L)'
;MSMEINGKYGQYATDYTKRLEEEREKVKEAEKEQNGEKISDKLSDLHDEYISSEKSGVKPSGLYRLGQDEDGRKKVFYDDPKKADKADEDGNPKVNNPEKSAKECTTNTDKVDREIEKLKEKQQQLKQQIKSASGDETKVKELEKKLAQVESKLSQKDNDTYRRQNASVSE
;
A
#
# COMPACT_ATOMS: atom_id res chain seq x y z
N MET A 1 -4.72 36.35 8.48
CA MET A 1 -3.58 35.64 7.86
C MET A 1 -3.96 35.37 6.41
N SER A 2 -3.45 36.15 5.46
CA SER A 2 -3.65 35.95 4.02
C SER A 2 -2.46 35.16 3.47
N MET A 3 -2.70 33.98 2.90
CA MET A 3 -1.67 33.21 2.20
C MET A 3 -1.58 33.70 0.76
N GLU A 4 -0.48 34.38 0.43
CA GLU A 4 -0.10 34.70 -0.94
C GLU A 4 0.47 33.45 -1.62
N ILE A 5 -0.18 33.00 -2.69
CA ILE A 5 0.25 31.85 -3.50
C ILE A 5 1.02 32.42 -4.70
N ASN A 6 2.35 32.28 -4.68
CA ASN A 6 3.20 32.69 -5.80
C ASN A 6 2.94 31.81 -7.04
N GLY A 7 2.49 32.44 -8.12
CA GLY A 7 2.03 31.83 -9.36
C GLY A 7 3.16 31.21 -10.20
N LYS A 8 3.46 29.94 -9.97
CA LYS A 8 4.36 29.13 -10.83
C LYS A 8 3.66 27.98 -11.58
N TYR A 9 2.33 27.98 -11.64
CA TYR A 9 1.55 26.92 -12.31
C TYR A 9 1.46 27.07 -13.84
N GLY A 10 1.77 28.24 -14.39
CA GLY A 10 1.66 28.49 -15.84
C GLY A 10 2.76 27.82 -16.69
N GLN A 11 3.94 27.56 -16.12
CA GLN A 11 5.10 27.04 -16.87
C GLN A 11 4.97 25.54 -17.18
N TYR A 12 4.27 24.78 -16.34
CA TYR A 12 4.15 23.33 -16.52
C TYR A 12 3.27 22.96 -17.72
N ALA A 13 2.24 23.75 -18.00
CA ALA A 13 1.37 23.56 -19.15
C ALA A 13 2.12 23.81 -20.48
N THR A 14 2.97 24.84 -20.52
CA THR A 14 3.74 25.19 -21.73
C THR A 14 4.85 24.18 -22.04
N ASP A 15 5.47 23.61 -21.02
CA ASP A 15 6.50 22.58 -21.21
C ASP A 15 5.92 21.27 -21.77
N TYR A 16 4.69 20.95 -21.39
CA TYR A 16 3.99 19.75 -21.86
C TYR A 16 3.58 19.87 -23.34
N THR A 17 3.05 21.03 -23.75
CA THR A 17 2.67 21.27 -25.14
C THR A 17 3.89 21.29 -26.06
N LYS A 18 5.01 21.89 -25.59
CA LYS A 18 6.25 21.96 -26.38
C LYS A 18 6.87 20.59 -26.63
N ARG A 19 6.83 19.67 -25.65
CA ARG A 19 7.30 18.28 -25.85
C ARG A 19 6.43 17.50 -26.82
N LEU A 20 5.10 17.69 -26.77
CA LEU A 20 4.17 17.04 -27.71
C LEU A 20 4.39 17.51 -29.16
N GLU A 21 4.71 18.79 -29.35
CA GLU A 21 5.07 19.33 -30.66
C GLU A 21 6.44 18.81 -31.13
N GLU A 22 7.45 18.75 -30.26
CA GLU A 22 8.75 18.14 -30.57
C GLU A 22 8.65 16.66 -30.93
N GLU A 23 7.82 15.88 -30.22
CA GLU A 23 7.60 14.47 -30.57
C GLU A 23 6.85 14.32 -31.89
N ARG A 24 5.87 15.19 -32.18
CA ARG A 24 5.20 15.22 -33.49
C ARG A 24 6.14 15.60 -34.62
N GLU A 25 7.07 16.54 -34.42
CA GLU A 25 8.06 16.89 -35.44
C GLU A 25 9.09 15.78 -35.64
N LYS A 26 9.57 15.14 -34.57
CA LYS A 26 10.48 13.98 -34.66
C LYS A 26 9.85 12.79 -35.38
N VAL A 27 8.57 12.50 -35.14
CA VAL A 27 7.84 11.44 -35.86
C VAL A 27 7.72 11.79 -37.35
N LYS A 28 7.42 13.05 -37.68
CA LYS A 28 7.34 13.52 -39.08
C LYS A 28 8.69 13.58 -39.78
N GLU A 29 9.78 13.80 -39.05
CA GLU A 29 11.14 13.79 -39.59
C GLU A 29 11.64 12.35 -39.82
N ALA A 30 11.35 11.44 -38.88
CA ALA A 30 11.61 10.00 -39.03
C ALA A 30 10.79 9.36 -40.18
N GLU A 31 9.55 9.81 -40.41
CA GLU A 31 8.72 9.38 -41.56
C GLU A 31 9.26 9.87 -42.91
N LYS A 32 10.05 10.96 -42.94
CA LYS A 32 10.67 11.47 -44.17
C LYS A 32 11.95 10.74 -44.54
N GLU A 33 12.69 10.21 -43.57
CA GLU A 33 13.92 9.45 -43.83
C GLU A 33 13.66 8.00 -44.29
N GLN A 34 12.45 7.46 -44.08
CA GLN A 34 12.08 6.10 -44.51
C GLN A 34 11.34 6.02 -45.85
N ASN A 35 11.19 7.14 -46.58
CA ASN A 35 10.50 7.15 -47.87
C ASN A 35 11.46 6.97 -49.06
N GLY A 36 12.12 5.82 -49.09
CA GLY A 36 12.66 5.21 -50.31
C GLY A 36 11.84 3.96 -50.64
N GLU A 37 11.17 4.01 -51.78
CA GLU A 37 10.28 2.97 -52.36
C GLU A 37 8.82 2.91 -51.87
N LYS A 38 7.99 3.49 -52.73
CA LYS A 38 6.53 3.37 -52.78
C LYS A 38 6.11 1.90 -52.87
N ILE A 39 5.31 1.46 -51.90
CA ILE A 39 4.17 0.58 -52.18
C ILE A 39 2.92 1.37 -51.79
N SER A 40 2.36 2.03 -52.79
CA SER A 40 1.00 2.54 -52.75
C SER A 40 0.06 1.34 -52.63
N ASP A 41 -0.52 1.14 -51.45
CA ASP A 41 -1.97 1.05 -51.27
C ASP A 41 -2.33 0.46 -49.89
N LYS A 42 -3.01 1.30 -49.10
CA LYS A 42 -4.01 0.93 -48.08
C LYS A 42 -3.52 0.23 -46.81
N LEU A 43 -2.70 0.92 -46.04
CA LEU A 43 -2.80 0.84 -44.58
C LEU A 43 -3.36 2.18 -44.09
N SER A 44 -4.62 2.46 -44.44
CA SER A 44 -5.39 3.47 -43.70
C SER A 44 -5.28 3.08 -42.24
N ASP A 45 -4.88 4.01 -41.39
CA ASP A 45 -4.68 3.81 -39.95
C ASP A 45 -5.68 2.77 -39.44
N LEU A 46 -5.19 1.57 -39.12
CA LEU A 46 -6.01 0.47 -38.64
C LEU A 46 -6.48 0.85 -37.24
N HIS A 47 -7.48 1.72 -37.20
CA HIS A 47 -8.19 2.07 -36.00
C HIS A 47 -9.35 1.11 -35.89
N ASP A 48 -9.38 0.38 -34.79
CA ASP A 48 -10.55 -0.39 -34.42
C ASP A 48 -11.74 0.59 -34.29
N GLU A 49 -12.75 0.40 -35.13
CA GLU A 49 -13.98 1.17 -35.04
C GLU A 49 -14.69 0.83 -33.71
N TYR A 50 -15.04 1.86 -32.95
CA TYR A 50 -15.80 1.70 -31.72
C TYR A 50 -17.24 1.27 -32.04
N ILE A 51 -17.59 0.03 -31.69
CA ILE A 51 -18.96 -0.49 -31.79
C ILE A 51 -19.68 -0.24 -30.46
N SER A 52 -20.65 0.68 -30.44
CA SER A 52 -21.42 0.98 -29.23
C SER A 52 -22.46 -0.10 -28.92
N SER A 53 -22.53 -0.52 -27.65
CA SER A 53 -23.45 -1.57 -27.18
C SER A 53 -24.87 -1.09 -26.83
N GLU A 54 -25.19 0.18 -27.07
CA GLU A 54 -26.41 0.85 -26.58
C GLU A 54 -27.72 0.20 -27.09
N LYS A 55 -27.71 -0.40 -28.28
CA LYS A 55 -28.90 -1.03 -28.88
C LYS A 55 -29.13 -2.48 -28.45
N SER A 56 -28.20 -3.09 -27.71
CA SER A 56 -28.23 -4.53 -27.47
C SER A 56 -29.22 -4.96 -26.40
N GLY A 57 -29.72 -4.04 -25.55
CA GLY A 57 -30.59 -4.39 -24.41
C GLY A 57 -29.94 -5.37 -23.40
N VAL A 58 -28.69 -5.75 -23.64
CA VAL A 58 -27.91 -6.65 -22.79
C VAL A 58 -27.56 -5.87 -21.54
N LYS A 59 -28.06 -6.34 -20.39
CA LYS A 59 -27.72 -5.78 -19.10
C LYS A 59 -26.19 -5.86 -18.94
N PRO A 60 -25.50 -4.75 -18.65
CA PRO A 60 -24.06 -4.81 -18.40
C PRO A 60 -23.82 -5.79 -17.25
N SER A 61 -22.87 -6.71 -17.39
CA SER A 61 -22.51 -7.72 -16.39
C SER A 61 -21.83 -7.13 -15.13
N GLY A 62 -22.02 -5.84 -14.89
CA GLY A 62 -21.48 -5.13 -13.76
C GLY A 62 -22.28 -5.41 -12.50
N LEU A 63 -21.56 -5.48 -11.38
CA LEU A 63 -22.11 -5.56 -10.02
C LEU A 63 -23.00 -4.36 -9.64
N TYR A 64 -22.98 -3.28 -10.42
CA TYR A 64 -23.72 -2.06 -10.15
C TYR A 64 -24.56 -1.66 -11.35
N ARG A 65 -25.83 -1.30 -11.10
CA ARG A 65 -26.74 -0.74 -12.09
C ARG A 65 -27.30 0.59 -11.61
N LEU A 66 -27.44 1.54 -12.53
CA LEU A 66 -28.14 2.79 -12.27
C LEU A 66 -29.64 2.58 -12.55
N GLY A 67 -30.49 2.91 -11.59
CA GLY A 67 -31.93 2.85 -11.72
C GLY A 67 -32.61 4.02 -11.02
N GLN A 68 -33.94 3.96 -10.93
CA GLN A 68 -34.75 4.89 -10.14
C GLN A 68 -35.32 4.15 -8.93
N ASP A 69 -35.43 4.84 -7.79
CA ASP A 69 -36.17 4.34 -6.62
C ASP A 69 -37.69 4.63 -6.74
N GLU A 70 -38.46 4.20 -5.74
CA GLU A 70 -39.92 4.37 -5.69
C GLU A 70 -40.34 5.85 -5.74
N ASP A 71 -39.45 6.76 -5.34
CA ASP A 71 -39.63 8.21 -5.37
C ASP A 71 -39.14 8.84 -6.69
N GLY A 72 -38.72 8.04 -7.67
CA GLY A 72 -38.20 8.48 -8.97
C GLY A 72 -36.80 9.10 -8.93
N ARG A 73 -36.09 9.01 -7.80
CA ARG A 73 -34.72 9.52 -7.64
C ARG A 73 -33.72 8.52 -8.20
N LYS A 74 -32.67 9.03 -8.85
CA LYS A 74 -31.60 8.20 -9.40
C LYS A 74 -30.84 7.51 -8.26
N LYS A 75 -30.79 6.17 -8.28
CA LYS A 75 -30.14 5.33 -7.28
C LYS A 75 -29.25 4.28 -7.93
N VAL A 76 -28.10 4.02 -7.32
CA VAL A 76 -27.21 2.92 -7.70
C VAL A 76 -27.67 1.66 -6.95
N PHE A 77 -27.94 0.58 -7.68
CA PHE A 77 -28.25 -0.74 -7.13
C PHE A 77 -27.05 -1.65 -7.27
N TYR A 78 -26.79 -2.43 -6.22
CA TYR A 78 -25.73 -3.44 -6.19
C TYR A 78 -26.33 -4.84 -6.37
N ASP A 79 -25.91 -5.51 -7.43
CA ASP A 79 -26.25 -6.89 -7.75
C ASP A 79 -25.17 -7.80 -7.19
N ASP A 80 -25.35 -8.21 -5.93
CA ASP A 80 -24.45 -9.15 -5.26
C ASP A 80 -24.55 -10.53 -5.93
N PRO A 81 -23.49 -11.04 -6.60
CA PRO A 81 -23.54 -12.32 -7.30
C PRO A 81 -23.80 -13.49 -6.37
N LYS A 82 -23.56 -13.34 -5.07
CA LYS A 82 -23.86 -14.37 -4.06
C LYS A 82 -25.35 -14.48 -3.72
N LYS A 83 -26.15 -13.45 -4.05
CA LYS A 83 -27.60 -13.44 -3.85
C LYS A 83 -28.37 -13.97 -5.06
N ALA A 84 -27.74 -14.04 -6.23
CA ALA A 84 -28.38 -14.55 -7.45
C ALA A 84 -28.69 -16.06 -7.38
N ASP A 85 -27.93 -16.84 -6.62
CA ASP A 85 -28.23 -18.26 -6.33
C ASP A 85 -29.38 -18.45 -5.33
N LYS A 86 -29.98 -17.35 -4.85
CA LYS A 86 -31.09 -17.30 -3.90
C LYS A 86 -32.23 -16.46 -4.47
N ALA A 87 -32.52 -16.61 -5.76
CA ALA A 87 -33.77 -16.13 -6.33
C ALA A 87 -34.83 -17.18 -6.07
N ASP A 88 -35.49 -17.09 -4.92
CA ASP A 88 -36.94 -17.23 -4.73
C ASP A 88 -37.25 -17.01 -3.23
N GLU A 89 -38.36 -16.32 -2.98
CA GLU A 89 -39.01 -16.07 -1.68
C GLU A 89 -38.54 -14.83 -0.86
N ASP A 90 -39.31 -13.76 -1.07
CA ASP A 90 -39.88 -12.87 -0.05
C ASP A 90 -39.08 -12.56 1.23
N GLY A 91 -38.62 -11.31 1.29
CA GLY A 91 -39.00 -10.41 2.37
C GLY A 91 -38.66 -10.82 3.80
N ASN A 92 -37.38 -10.86 4.17
CA ASN A 92 -36.94 -10.55 5.54
C ASN A 92 -35.44 -10.21 5.59
N PRO A 93 -35.02 -9.07 6.20
CA PRO A 93 -33.61 -8.77 6.36
C PRO A 93 -33.06 -9.57 7.54
N LYS A 94 -32.81 -10.86 7.34
CA LYS A 94 -31.99 -11.62 8.29
C LYS A 94 -30.54 -11.19 8.06
N VAL A 95 -30.05 -10.38 9.01
CA VAL A 95 -28.65 -9.99 9.18
C VAL A 95 -27.82 -11.26 9.37
N ASN A 96 -27.52 -11.94 8.27
CA ASN A 96 -26.57 -13.03 8.23
C ASN A 96 -25.38 -12.51 7.46
N ASN A 97 -24.55 -11.77 8.19
CA ASN A 97 -23.20 -11.46 7.80
C ASN A 97 -22.54 -12.80 7.40
N PRO A 98 -22.02 -12.96 6.17
CA PRO A 98 -21.25 -14.14 5.86
C PRO A 98 -19.96 -14.01 6.67
N GLU A 99 -19.89 -14.75 7.78
CA GLU A 99 -18.64 -15.11 8.45
C GLU A 99 -17.72 -15.71 7.38
N LYS A 100 -17.00 -14.83 6.67
CA LYS A 100 -15.65 -15.14 6.23
C LYS A 100 -14.99 -15.64 7.50
N SER A 101 -14.67 -16.93 7.53
CA SER A 101 -13.81 -17.55 8.53
C SER A 101 -12.50 -16.77 8.58
N ALA A 102 -12.49 -15.67 9.32
CA ALA A 102 -11.34 -14.84 9.55
C ALA A 102 -10.48 -15.66 10.49
N LYS A 103 -9.52 -16.38 9.92
CA LYS A 103 -8.54 -17.10 10.70
C LYS A 103 -7.79 -16.05 11.54
N GLU A 104 -7.96 -16.14 12.86
CA GLU A 104 -7.38 -15.19 13.80
C GLU A 104 -5.88 -15.48 13.95
N CYS A 105 -5.06 -14.91 13.07
CA CYS A 105 -3.62 -14.97 13.25
C CYS A 105 -3.21 -14.14 14.47
N THR A 106 -2.77 -14.81 15.54
CA THR A 106 -2.22 -14.17 16.74
C THR A 106 -0.69 -14.21 16.67
N THR A 107 -0.03 -13.09 16.99
CA THR A 107 1.44 -13.01 17.07
C THR A 107 1.87 -12.89 18.52
N ASN A 108 2.83 -13.73 18.94
CA ASN A 108 3.38 -13.73 20.29
C ASN A 108 4.85 -13.25 20.27
N THR A 109 5.16 -12.25 21.11
CA THR A 109 6.50 -11.66 21.29
C THR A 109 7.12 -11.92 22.66
N ASP A 110 6.46 -12.68 23.53
CA ASP A 110 6.80 -12.81 24.97
C ASP A 110 8.23 -13.26 25.21
N LYS A 111 8.77 -14.11 24.32
CA LYS A 111 10.15 -14.61 24.43
C LYS A 111 11.17 -13.48 24.28
N VAL A 112 10.94 -12.59 23.32
CA VAL A 112 11.82 -11.44 23.05
C VAL A 112 11.72 -10.45 24.21
N ASP A 113 10.51 -10.19 24.68
CA ASP A 113 10.27 -9.24 25.77
C ASP A 113 10.94 -9.71 27.07
N ARG A 114 10.83 -11.00 27.42
CA ARG A 114 11.54 -11.61 28.57
C ARG A 114 13.06 -11.53 28.44
N GLU A 115 13.61 -11.62 27.23
CA GLU A 115 15.05 -11.48 27.03
C GLU A 115 15.49 -10.02 27.24
N ILE A 116 14.76 -9.07 26.68
CA ILE A 116 15.02 -7.63 26.83
C ILE A 116 14.96 -7.24 28.31
N GLU A 117 13.97 -7.74 29.06
CA GLU A 117 13.83 -7.51 30.49
C GLU A 117 15.07 -8.00 31.27
N LYS A 118 15.51 -9.25 31.03
CA LYS A 118 16.73 -9.80 31.65
C LYS A 118 17.99 -8.98 31.31
N LEU A 119 18.09 -8.43 30.11
CA LEU A 119 19.21 -7.57 29.74
C LEU A 119 19.15 -6.23 30.48
N LYS A 120 17.96 -5.64 30.64
CA LYS A 120 17.75 -4.40 31.41
C LYS A 120 18.08 -4.59 32.89
N GLU A 121 17.66 -5.70 33.50
CA GLU A 121 18.01 -6.04 34.88
C GLU A 121 19.54 -6.17 35.06
N LYS A 122 20.22 -6.91 34.16
CA LYS A 122 21.69 -7.03 34.20
C LYS A 122 22.39 -5.68 34.06
N GLN A 123 21.89 -4.81 33.18
CA GLN A 123 22.43 -3.46 33.04
C GLN A 123 22.29 -2.66 34.34
N GLN A 124 21.14 -2.74 35.01
CA GLN A 124 20.91 -2.07 36.30
C GLN A 124 21.82 -2.63 37.40
N GLN A 125 21.96 -3.96 37.49
CA GLN A 125 22.85 -4.61 38.45
C GLN A 125 24.31 -4.19 38.25
N LEU A 126 24.81 -4.16 37.01
CA LEU A 126 26.17 -3.70 36.70
C LEU A 126 26.36 -2.22 37.07
N LYS A 127 25.38 -1.36 36.78
CA LYS A 127 25.40 0.06 37.20
C LYS A 127 25.49 0.19 38.72
N GLN A 128 24.73 -0.63 39.45
CA GLN A 128 24.77 -0.62 40.92
C GLN A 128 26.11 -1.13 41.46
N GLN A 129 26.66 -2.19 40.87
CA GLN A 129 27.97 -2.73 41.25
C GLN A 129 29.09 -1.71 41.00
N ILE A 130 29.05 -0.96 39.90
CA ILE A 130 30.02 0.11 39.63
C ILE A 130 29.93 1.20 40.72
N LYS A 131 28.71 1.62 41.09
CA LYS A 131 28.51 2.61 42.17
C LYS A 131 29.04 2.11 43.51
N SER A 132 28.86 0.83 43.82
CA SER A 132 29.35 0.23 45.08
C SER A 132 30.85 -0.07 45.08
N ALA A 133 31.44 -0.37 43.92
CA ALA A 133 32.85 -0.73 43.76
C ALA A 133 33.79 0.47 43.57
N SER A 134 33.34 1.69 43.91
CA SER A 134 34.03 2.98 43.69
C SER A 134 35.45 3.11 44.30
N GLY A 135 35.99 2.08 44.93
CA GLY A 135 37.37 2.03 45.44
C GLY A 135 38.34 1.15 44.62
N ASP A 136 37.85 0.26 43.75
CA ASP A 136 38.68 -0.70 43.01
C ASP A 136 38.69 -0.39 41.50
N GLU A 137 39.65 0.42 41.03
CA GLU A 137 39.71 0.88 39.64
C GLU A 137 39.73 -0.24 38.58
N THR A 138 40.41 -1.35 38.87
CA THR A 138 40.51 -2.49 37.94
C THR A 138 39.16 -3.17 37.77
N LYS A 139 38.42 -3.38 38.87
CA LYS A 139 37.09 -3.99 38.88
C LYS A 139 36.06 -3.07 38.23
N VAL A 140 36.14 -1.77 38.47
CA VAL A 140 35.26 -0.78 37.81
C VAL A 140 35.44 -0.83 36.29
N LYS A 141 36.69 -0.80 35.78
CA LYS A 141 36.97 -0.91 34.35
C LYS A 141 36.45 -2.22 33.73
N GLU A 142 36.53 -3.33 34.45
CA GLU A 142 35.96 -4.61 34.00
C GLU A 142 34.42 -4.59 33.96
N LEU A 143 33.77 -4.02 34.97
CA LEU A 143 32.31 -3.89 35.03
C LEU A 143 31.78 -2.95 33.95
N GLU A 144 32.48 -1.84 33.68
CA GLU A 144 32.16 -0.92 32.58
C GLU A 144 32.22 -1.61 31.22
N LYS A 145 33.25 -2.43 30.96
CA LYS A 145 33.33 -3.23 29.73
C LYS A 145 32.14 -4.20 29.60
N LYS A 146 31.78 -4.88 30.69
CA LYS A 146 30.60 -5.77 30.71
C LYS A 146 29.31 -4.99 30.47
N LEU A 147 29.18 -3.81 31.05
CA LEU A 147 28.03 -2.93 30.86
C LEU A 147 27.91 -2.48 29.41
N ALA A 148 29.01 -2.05 28.78
CA ALA A 148 29.03 -1.67 27.37
C ALA A 148 28.62 -2.83 26.44
N GLN A 149 29.05 -4.07 26.75
CA GLN A 149 28.63 -5.26 26.01
C GLN A 149 27.14 -5.58 26.17
N VAL A 150 26.57 -5.33 27.36
CA VAL A 150 25.13 -5.53 27.61
C VAL A 150 24.32 -4.44 26.90
N GLU A 151 24.77 -3.18 26.93
CA GLU A 151 24.10 -2.07 26.27
C GLU A 151 24.09 -2.21 24.75
N SER A 152 25.18 -2.67 24.13
CA SER A 152 25.21 -2.93 22.69
C SER A 152 24.27 -4.06 22.28
N LYS A 153 24.19 -5.14 23.08
CA LYS A 153 23.21 -6.22 22.85
C LYS A 153 21.78 -5.75 23.03
N LEU A 154 21.53 -4.93 24.06
CA LEU A 154 20.21 -4.38 24.32
C LEU A 154 19.77 -3.46 23.17
N SER A 155 20.66 -2.61 22.64
CA SER A 155 20.31 -1.73 21.52
C SER A 155 20.03 -2.50 20.23
N GLN A 156 20.66 -3.66 20.04
CA GLN A 156 20.39 -4.54 18.89
C GLN A 156 19.04 -5.26 19.01
N LYS A 157 18.63 -5.63 20.23
CA LYS A 157 17.44 -6.46 20.47
C LYS A 157 16.19 -5.65 20.83
N ASP A 158 16.34 -4.49 21.45
CA ASP A 158 15.23 -3.60 21.84
C ASP A 158 14.78 -2.71 20.67
N ASN A 159 14.49 -3.34 19.53
CA ASN A 159 13.97 -2.70 18.33
C ASN A 159 12.70 -3.42 17.87
N ASP A 160 11.68 -2.67 17.44
CA ASP A 160 10.42 -3.24 16.92
C ASP A 160 10.66 -4.23 15.77
N THR A 161 11.65 -3.94 14.92
CA THR A 161 12.07 -4.83 13.82
C THR A 161 12.53 -6.19 14.35
N TYR A 162 13.33 -6.20 15.41
CA TYR A 162 13.83 -7.43 16.02
C TYR A 162 12.69 -8.22 16.68
N ARG A 163 11.75 -7.52 17.35
CA ARG A 163 10.58 -8.15 17.97
C ARG A 163 9.69 -8.82 16.94
N ARG A 164 9.41 -8.15 15.81
CA ARG A 164 8.62 -8.72 14.71
C ARG A 164 9.30 -9.93 14.06
N GLN A 165 10.61 -9.85 13.81
CA GLN A 165 11.37 -10.94 13.20
C GLN A 165 11.42 -12.21 14.06
N ASN A 166 11.39 -12.06 15.38
CA ASN A 166 11.46 -13.16 16.34
C ASN A 166 10.10 -13.49 16.97
N ALA A 167 9.00 -12.92 16.46
CA ALA A 167 7.65 -13.23 16.90
C ALA A 167 7.21 -14.61 16.39
N SER A 168 6.51 -15.37 17.22
CA SER A 168 5.85 -16.61 16.78
C SER A 168 4.41 -16.30 16.39
N VAL A 169 4.04 -16.66 15.15
CA VAL A 169 2.66 -16.53 14.65
C VAL A 169 1.95 -17.87 14.81
N SER A 170 0.75 -17.84 15.38
CA SER A 170 -0.18 -18.97 15.43
C SER A 170 -1.47 -18.59 14.69
N GLU A 171 -1.96 -19.50 13.85
CA GLU A 171 -3.19 -19.37 13.03
C GLU A 171 -4.34 -20.18 13.63
#